data_AF-A0A8J2KCS5-F1
#
_entry.id   AF-A0A8J2KCS5-F1
#
_cell.length_a   1.000
_cell.length_b   1.000
_cell.length_c   1.000
_cell.angle_alpha   90.00
_cell.angle_beta   90.00
_cell.angle_gamma   90.00
#
_symmetry.space_group_name_H-M   'P 1'
#
loop_
_entity.id
_entity.type
_entity.pdbx_description
1 polymer ?
#
loop_
_entity_poly.entity_id
_entity_poly.type
_entity_poly.pdbx_seq_one_letter_code
_entity_poly.pdbx_strand_id
1 'polypeptide(L)'
;MHLPALWLVLLLILSSNARIRIRRSSPEERAGLFEGDIVLPKEEAEFMEEGKASSGIIGSHYRWAHASIPYVISNHFDFAERIIIREAMLEIMRKTCIRFICPKGDANYIFIQDGEGCSSFVGRRGEKMGQ
;
A
#
# COMPACT_ATOMS: atom_id res chain seq x y z
N MET A 1 -31.21 9.40 -48.11
CA MET A 1 -31.18 10.01 -46.76
C MET A 1 -30.42 9.05 -45.85
N HIS A 2 -29.53 9.56 -45.00
CA HIS A 2 -28.67 8.84 -44.03
C HIS A 2 -27.37 8.18 -44.52
N LEU A 3 -26.35 9.02 -44.77
CA LEU A 3 -24.94 8.68 -44.47
C LEU A 3 -24.06 9.84 -43.90
N PRO A 4 -24.57 11.02 -43.45
CA PRO A 4 -23.68 12.05 -42.90
C PRO A 4 -23.14 11.71 -41.50
N ALA A 5 -23.76 10.76 -40.79
CA ALA A 5 -23.38 10.41 -39.42
C ALA A 5 -22.03 9.69 -39.35
N LEU A 6 -21.67 8.87 -40.35
CA LEU A 6 -20.40 8.13 -40.35
C LEU A 6 -19.20 9.07 -40.51
N TRP A 7 -19.33 10.11 -41.34
CA TRP A 7 -18.30 11.13 -41.50
C TRP A 7 -18.14 12.00 -40.26
N LEU A 8 -19.22 12.33 -39.56
CA LEU A 8 -19.17 13.08 -38.30
C LEU A 8 -18.52 12.25 -37.18
N VAL A 9 -18.79 10.95 -37.10
CA VAL A 9 -18.13 10.06 -36.13
C VAL A 9 -16.64 9.92 -36.45
N LEU A 10 -16.27 9.79 -37.73
CA LEU A 10 -14.87 9.73 -38.14
C LEU A 10 -14.12 11.04 -37.80
N LEU A 11 -14.76 12.18 -38.04
CA LEU A 11 -14.21 13.50 -37.70
C LEU A 11 -14.09 13.71 -36.19
N LEU A 12 -15.02 13.19 -35.39
CA LEU A 12 -14.95 13.25 -33.92
C LEU A 12 -13.81 12.36 -33.37
N ILE A 13 -13.58 11.19 -33.95
CA ILE A 13 -12.48 10.29 -33.56
C ILE A 13 -11.12 10.91 -33.95
N LEU A 14 -11.03 11.50 -35.15
CA LEU A 14 -9.79 12.12 -35.65
C LEU A 14 -9.50 13.50 -35.03
N SER A 15 -10.52 14.24 -34.58
CA SER A 15 -10.36 15.52 -33.87
C SER A 15 -10.20 15.35 -32.36
N SER A 16 -10.51 14.16 -31.83
CA SER A 16 -10.20 13.81 -30.46
C SER A 16 -8.69 13.67 -30.29
N ASN A 17 -8.04 14.73 -29.82
CA ASN A 17 -6.71 14.68 -29.20
C ASN A 17 -6.75 13.94 -27.84
N ALA A 18 -7.61 12.94 -27.68
CA ALA A 18 -7.51 11.97 -26.61
C ALA A 18 -6.21 11.20 -26.82
N ARG A 19 -5.11 11.77 -26.34
CA ARG A 19 -3.93 10.98 -25.99
C ARG A 19 -4.44 10.01 -24.94
N ILE A 20 -4.71 8.77 -25.35
CA ILE A 20 -4.71 7.65 -24.42
C ILE A 20 -3.30 7.65 -23.86
N ARG A 21 -3.12 8.33 -22.73
CA ARG A 21 -1.92 8.21 -21.93
C ARG A 21 -2.05 6.82 -21.35
N ILE A 22 -1.61 5.81 -22.10
CA ILE A 22 -1.24 4.54 -21.49
C ILE A 22 -0.11 4.95 -20.53
N ARG A 23 -0.48 5.21 -19.27
CA ARG A 23 0.49 5.30 -18.21
C ARG A 23 1.13 3.92 -18.25
N ARG A 24 2.35 3.82 -18.76
CA ARG A 24 3.18 2.64 -18.57
C ARG A 24 3.50 2.64 -17.08
N SER A 25 2.52 2.33 -16.24
CA SER A 25 2.79 1.79 -14.93
C SER A 25 3.46 0.46 -15.21
N SER A 26 4.59 0.26 -14.56
CA SER A 26 5.19 -1.05 -14.55
C SER A 26 4.20 -2.05 -13.91
N PRO A 27 4.33 -3.36 -14.19
CA PRO A 27 3.40 -4.36 -13.67
C PRO A 27 3.13 -4.23 -12.16
N GLU A 28 4.14 -3.81 -11.40
CA GLU A 28 4.11 -3.53 -9.96
C GLU A 28 3.24 -2.31 -9.55
N GLU A 29 3.09 -1.30 -10.42
CA GLU A 29 2.25 -0.11 -10.13
C GLU A 29 0.78 -0.29 -10.55
N ARG A 30 0.41 -1.46 -11.11
CA ARG A 30 -0.98 -1.73 -11.53
C ARG A 30 -1.97 -1.76 -10.37
N ALA A 31 -1.49 -1.98 -9.14
CA ALA A 31 -2.33 -2.02 -7.94
C ALA A 31 -2.86 -0.62 -7.54
N GLY A 32 -2.37 0.46 -8.15
CA GLY A 32 -2.77 1.83 -7.77
C GLY A 32 -2.22 2.26 -6.40
N LEU A 33 -1.25 1.52 -5.88
CA LEU A 33 -0.52 1.84 -4.65
C LEU A 33 0.64 2.78 -4.94
N PHE A 34 1.01 3.59 -3.95
CA PHE A 34 2.17 4.45 -4.06
C PHE A 34 3.44 3.60 -4.11
N GLU A 35 4.34 3.89 -5.04
CA GLU A 35 5.55 3.08 -5.30
C GLU A 35 5.27 1.57 -5.54
N GLY A 36 4.01 1.18 -5.79
CA GLY A 36 3.59 -0.19 -6.05
C GLY A 36 3.18 -1.01 -4.82
N ASP A 37 3.69 -0.69 -3.62
CA ASP A 37 3.47 -1.48 -2.40
C ASP A 37 3.16 -0.63 -1.14
N ILE A 38 3.04 0.69 -1.27
CA ILE A 38 2.70 1.59 -0.16
C ILE A 38 1.22 2.00 -0.23
N VAL A 39 0.49 1.68 0.83
CA VAL A 39 -0.89 2.14 1.01
C VAL A 39 -0.85 3.55 1.61
N LEU A 40 -1.35 4.53 0.85
CA LEU A 40 -1.51 5.90 1.31
C LEU A 40 -2.97 6.18 1.72
N PRO A 41 -3.21 6.80 2.89
CA PRO A 41 -4.48 7.45 3.16
C PRO A 41 -4.80 8.48 2.07
N LYS A 42 -6.08 8.65 1.74
CA LYS A 42 -6.53 9.54 0.64
C LYS A 42 -5.92 10.95 0.71
N GLU A 43 -5.92 11.53 1.91
CA GLU A 43 -5.36 12.86 2.18
C GLU A 43 -3.84 12.93 1.92
N GLU A 44 -3.10 11.85 2.19
CA GLU A 44 -1.66 11.79 1.93
C GLU A 44 -1.36 11.54 0.46
N ALA A 45 -2.18 10.73 -0.22
CA ALA A 45 -2.05 10.51 -1.65
C ALA A 45 -2.21 11.82 -2.44
N GLU A 46 -3.17 12.66 -2.06
CA GLU A 46 -3.38 13.99 -2.64
C GLU A 46 -2.17 14.90 -2.42
N PHE A 47 -1.59 14.90 -1.22
CA PHE A 47 -0.39 15.70 -0.91
C PHE A 47 0.86 15.23 -1.66
N MET A 48 0.99 13.93 -1.95
CA MET A 48 2.16 13.37 -2.61
C MET A 48 2.16 13.60 -4.13
N GLU A 49 1.01 13.79 -4.77
CA GLU A 49 0.93 14.20 -6.18
C GLU A 49 1.55 15.59 -6.44
N GLU A 50 1.66 16.43 -5.41
CA GLU A 50 2.31 17.76 -5.49
C GLU A 50 3.86 17.70 -5.47
N GLY A 51 4.47 16.51 -5.44
CA GLY A 51 5.92 16.33 -5.57
C GLY A 51 6.72 16.59 -4.29
N LYS A 52 6.11 16.52 -3.11
CA LYS A 52 6.76 16.70 -1.79
C LYS A 52 6.94 15.39 -1.02
N ALA A 53 7.30 14.31 -1.71
CA ALA A 53 7.54 13.01 -1.09
C ALA A 53 8.97 12.93 -0.50
N SER A 54 9.09 12.41 0.71
CA SER A 54 10.37 12.00 1.32
C SER A 54 10.36 10.50 1.54
N SER A 55 11.53 9.85 1.53
CA SER A 55 11.69 8.41 1.74
C SER A 55 11.30 7.92 3.15
N GLY A 56 10.83 8.81 4.03
CA GLY A 56 10.39 8.45 5.37
C GLY A 56 9.34 9.40 5.91
N ILE A 57 8.45 8.88 6.74
CA ILE A 57 7.44 9.68 7.41
C ILE A 57 8.05 10.45 8.60
N ILE A 58 7.85 11.76 8.62
CA ILE A 58 8.33 12.64 9.68
C ILE A 58 7.20 12.83 10.70
N GLY A 59 7.50 12.55 11.97
CA GLY A 59 6.56 12.69 13.09
C GLY A 59 6.69 11.54 14.08
N SER A 60 6.72 11.86 15.37
CA SER A 60 6.84 10.85 16.43
C SER A 60 5.57 10.03 16.61
N HIS A 61 4.41 10.59 16.29
CA HIS A 61 3.10 9.93 16.38
C HIS A 61 2.92 8.79 15.37
N TYR A 62 3.71 8.79 14.29
CA TYR A 62 3.78 7.70 13.32
C TYR A 62 4.75 6.59 13.71
N ARG A 63 5.31 6.63 14.93
CA ARG A 63 6.23 5.58 15.41
C ARG A 63 5.52 4.66 16.38
N TRP A 64 5.94 3.41 16.40
CA TRP A 64 5.54 2.46 17.42
C TRP A 64 6.19 2.82 18.76
N ALA A 65 5.35 2.98 19.79
CA ALA A 65 5.79 3.34 21.13
C ALA A 65 6.75 2.28 21.68
N HIS A 66 7.85 2.72 22.29
CA HIS A 66 8.87 1.83 22.87
C HIS A 66 9.43 0.78 21.89
N ALA A 67 9.41 1.09 20.59
CA ALA A 67 9.81 0.15 19.53
C ALA A 67 9.06 -1.20 19.59
N SER A 68 7.87 -1.22 20.20
CA SER A 68 7.07 -2.41 20.43
C SER A 68 5.90 -2.45 19.45
N ILE A 69 5.81 -3.52 18.67
CA ILE A 69 4.84 -3.70 17.59
C ILE A 69 3.94 -4.90 17.94
N PRO A 70 2.73 -4.67 18.46
CA PRO A 70 1.69 -5.68 18.55
C PRO A 70 1.36 -6.24 17.16
N TYR A 71 1.23 -7.57 17.05
CA TYR A 71 0.89 -8.18 15.76
C TYR A 71 0.02 -9.44 15.89
N VAL A 72 -0.70 -9.75 14.81
CA VAL A 72 -1.47 -10.99 14.64
C VAL A 72 -1.23 -11.49 13.22
N ILE A 73 -0.97 -12.80 13.08
CA ILE A 73 -0.86 -13.45 11.77
C ILE A 73 -2.17 -14.17 11.46
N SER A 74 -2.78 -13.82 10.34
CA SER A 74 -4.02 -14.40 9.82
C SER A 74 -4.01 -15.93 9.79
N ASN A 75 -5.19 -16.53 9.88
CA ASN A 75 -5.39 -17.97 9.75
C ASN A 75 -5.34 -18.51 8.33
N HIS A 76 -5.25 -17.64 7.33
CA HIS A 76 -5.06 -18.03 5.94
C HIS A 76 -3.66 -18.56 5.63
N PHE A 77 -2.65 -18.13 6.39
CA PHE A 77 -1.29 -18.66 6.25
C PHE A 77 -1.17 -20.06 6.84
N ASP A 78 -0.52 -20.95 6.10
CA ASP A 78 -0.17 -22.29 6.54
C ASP A 78 0.96 -22.29 7.59
N PHE A 79 1.33 -23.48 8.06
CA PHE A 79 2.38 -23.61 9.08
C PHE A 79 3.74 -23.10 8.57
N ALA A 80 4.13 -23.45 7.35
CA ALA A 80 5.43 -23.10 6.80
C ALA A 80 5.55 -21.59 6.54
N GLU A 81 4.51 -20.96 5.99
CA GLU A 81 4.42 -19.52 5.76
C GLU A 81 4.52 -18.75 7.07
N ARG A 82 3.82 -19.21 8.12
CA ARG A 82 3.91 -18.60 9.45
C ARG A 82 5.29 -18.76 10.09
N ILE A 83 6.07 -19.78 9.74
CA ILE A 83 7.46 -19.90 10.17
C ILE A 83 8.31 -18.85 9.46
N ILE A 84 8.18 -18.72 8.13
CA ILE A 84 8.91 -17.72 7.33
C ILE A 84 8.65 -16.30 7.83
N ILE A 85 7.37 -15.95 8.08
CA ILE A 85 7.00 -14.64 8.63
C ILE A 85 7.71 -14.40 9.97
N ARG A 86 7.70 -15.39 10.89
CA ARG A 86 8.35 -15.25 12.20
C ARG A 86 9.87 -15.17 12.11
N GLU A 87 10.49 -15.89 11.19
CA GLU A 87 11.94 -15.82 10.96
C GLU A 87 12.37 -14.43 10.48
N ALA A 88 11.61 -13.84 9.55
CA ALA A 88 11.84 -12.46 9.09
C ALA A 88 11.71 -11.45 10.25
N MET A 89 10.68 -11.61 11.09
CA MET A 89 10.48 -10.80 12.29
C MET A 89 11.64 -10.94 13.29
N LEU A 90 12.15 -12.16 13.48
CA LEU A 90 13.29 -12.44 14.35
C LEU A 90 14.56 -11.75 13.84
N GLU A 91 14.79 -11.76 12.53
CA GLU A 91 15.96 -11.09 11.93
C GLU A 91 15.95 -9.58 12.17
N ILE A 92 14.77 -8.95 12.08
CA ILE A 92 14.59 -7.52 12.45
C ILE A 92 14.91 -7.30 13.93
N MET A 93 14.38 -8.14 14.82
CA MET A 93 14.62 -8.05 16.26
C MET A 93 16.09 -8.24 16.64
N ARG A 94 16.83 -9.05 15.87
CA ARG A 94 18.26 -9.31 16.06
C ARG A 94 19.13 -8.11 15.70
N LYS A 95 18.73 -7.36 14.67
CA LYS A 95 19.50 -6.23 14.13
C LYS A 95 19.08 -4.86 14.65
N THR A 96 17.94 -4.77 15.33
CA THR A 96 17.34 -3.49 15.74
C THR A 96 16.77 -3.55 17.15
N CYS A 97 16.32 -2.41 17.66
CA CYS A 97 15.59 -2.34 18.93
C CYS A 97 14.09 -2.69 18.80
N ILE A 98 13.58 -2.98 17.59
CA ILE A 98 12.18 -3.33 17.36
C ILE A 98 11.85 -4.66 18.05
N ARG A 99 10.68 -4.75 18.67
CA ARG A 99 10.17 -5.93 19.35
C ARG A 99 8.75 -6.23 18.89
N PHE A 100 8.53 -7.41 18.32
CA PHE A 100 7.19 -7.87 18.00
C PHE A 100 6.58 -8.57 19.21
N ILE A 101 5.37 -8.16 19.60
CA ILE A 101 4.73 -8.61 20.84
C ILE A 101 3.29 -9.07 20.59
N CYS A 102 2.76 -9.90 21.50
CA CYS A 102 1.33 -10.21 21.50
C CYS A 102 0.52 -8.93 21.83
N PRO A 103 -0.57 -8.65 21.09
CA PRO A 103 -1.47 -7.55 21.41
C PRO A 103 -2.06 -7.67 22.81
N LYS A 104 -2.26 -6.52 23.48
CA LYS A 104 -2.88 -6.43 24.80
C LYS A 104 -4.05 -5.46 24.75
N GLY A 105 -5.24 -5.91 25.14
CA GLY A 105 -6.45 -5.09 25.09
C GLY A 105 -6.69 -4.52 23.69
N ASP A 106 -7.18 -3.28 23.64
CA ASP A 106 -7.49 -2.56 22.39
C ASP A 106 -6.28 -1.82 21.81
N ALA A 107 -5.07 -2.38 21.97
CA ALA A 107 -3.86 -1.77 21.44
C ALA A 107 -3.79 -1.88 19.92
N ASN A 108 -3.40 -0.79 19.25
CA ASN A 108 -3.19 -0.80 17.81
C ASN A 108 -2.17 -1.88 17.42
N TYR A 109 -2.47 -2.66 16.38
CA TYR A 109 -1.65 -3.80 15.99
C TYR A 109 -1.56 -3.99 14.47
N ILE A 110 -0.52 -4.69 14.02
CA ILE A 110 -0.37 -5.15 12.65
C ILE A 110 -1.11 -6.49 12.50
N PHE A 111 -2.12 -6.53 11.64
CA PHE A 111 -2.76 -7.72 11.16
C PHE A 111 -2.11 -8.14 9.84
N ILE A 112 -1.22 -9.13 9.90
CA ILE A 112 -0.56 -9.70 8.73
C ILE A 112 -1.54 -10.69 8.10
N GLN A 113 -1.99 -10.43 6.88
CA GLN A 113 -2.92 -11.30 6.19
C GLN A 113 -2.48 -11.60 4.76
N ASP A 114 -3.07 -12.65 4.22
CA ASP A 114 -2.89 -13.08 2.85
C ASP A 114 -3.90 -12.32 1.99
N GLY A 115 -3.44 -11.23 1.39
CA GLY A 115 -4.22 -10.32 0.57
C GLY A 115 -3.81 -10.36 -0.90
N GLU A 116 -4.39 -9.49 -1.72
CA GLU A 116 -4.01 -9.34 -3.12
C GLU A 116 -2.68 -8.60 -3.27
N GLY A 117 -1.58 -9.34 -3.19
CA GLY A 117 -0.22 -8.83 -3.33
C GLY A 117 0.40 -8.37 -2.02
N CYS A 118 1.58 -7.74 -2.11
CA CYS A 118 2.35 -7.30 -0.96
C CYS A 118 2.22 -5.79 -0.81
N SER A 119 1.67 -5.32 0.32
CA SER A 119 1.63 -3.89 0.60
C SER A 119 1.57 -3.58 2.09
N SER A 120 1.90 -2.35 2.46
CA SER A 120 1.76 -1.86 3.83
C SER A 120 1.56 -0.35 3.90
N PHE A 121 1.07 0.13 5.04
CA PHE A 121 1.20 1.55 5.37
C PHE A 121 2.62 1.86 5.84
N VAL A 122 3.07 3.10 5.62
CA VAL A 122 4.30 3.60 6.24
C VAL A 122 3.99 4.10 7.67
N GLY A 123 4.68 3.53 8.66
CA GLY A 123 4.59 3.93 10.06
C GLY A 123 3.35 3.42 10.80
N ARG A 124 3.10 3.99 11.99
CA ARG A 124 1.94 3.68 12.85
C ARG A 124 0.72 4.53 12.48
N ARG A 125 -0.44 3.90 12.33
CA ARG A 125 -1.68 4.33 11.68
C ARG A 125 -2.87 3.58 12.30
N GLY A 126 -3.93 4.28 12.71
CA GLY A 126 -5.21 3.67 13.10
C GLY A 126 -5.13 2.55 14.15
N GLU A 127 -6.26 1.88 14.42
CA GLU A 127 -6.36 0.81 15.43
C GLU A 127 -6.00 -0.59 14.89
N LYS A 128 -6.26 -0.87 13.61
CA LYS A 128 -5.88 -2.13 12.96
C LYS A 128 -5.21 -1.85 11.62
N MET A 129 -4.01 -2.35 11.41
CA MET A 129 -3.32 -2.28 10.12
C MET A 129 -3.28 -3.65 9.47
N GLY A 130 -4.08 -3.88 8.44
CA GLY A 130 -3.96 -5.05 7.59
C GLY A 130 -4.92 -4.95 6.41
N GLN A 131 -4.42 -5.31 5.22
CA GLN A 131 -5.17 -5.66 4.01
C GLN A 131 -4.76 -7.04 3.51
#